data_AF-A0A526ZC11-F1
#
_entry.id   AF-A0A526ZC11-F1
#
_cell.length_a   1.000
_cell.length_b   1.000
_cell.length_c   1.000
_cell.angle_alpha   90.00
_cell.angle_beta   90.00
_cell.angle_gamma   90.00
#
_symmetry.space_group_name_H-M   'P 1'
#
loop_
_entity.id
_entity.type
_entity.pdbx_description
1 polymer ?
#
loop_
_entity_poly.entity_id
_entity_poly.type
_entity_poly.pdbx_seq_one_letter_code
_entity_poly.pdbx_strand_id
1 'polypeptide(L)' 'VTPFATRVPVMNKARLQALAGPREALTKQLIREIFGVDVLRLRHPTEDRELTVFEVPNRASSDLTKEQHP' A
#
# COMPACT_ATOMS: atom_id res chain seq x y z
N VAL A 1 22.09 2.28 -0.55
CA VAL A 1 21.12 2.17 0.58
C VAL A 1 20.70 0.73 0.79
N THR A 2 20.64 0.29 2.04
CA THR A 2 20.12 -1.05 2.40
C THR A 2 18.59 -1.04 2.29
N PRO A 3 17.96 -2.10 1.75
CA PRO A 3 16.49 -2.20 1.71
C PRO A 3 15.91 -2.09 3.13
N PHE A 4 14.71 -1.52 3.27
CA PHE A 4 14.04 -1.45 4.58
C PHE A 4 13.73 -2.84 5.15
N ALA A 5 13.64 -3.86 4.29
CA ALA A 5 13.41 -5.25 4.68
C ALA A 5 14.05 -6.21 3.66
N THR A 6 14.55 -7.35 4.17
CA THR A 6 15.03 -8.47 3.33
C THR A 6 13.86 -9.24 2.72
N ARG A 7 12.78 -9.44 3.49
CA ARG A 7 11.54 -10.09 3.06
C ARG A 7 10.33 -9.42 3.71
N VAL A 8 9.21 -9.45 3.02
CA VAL A 8 7.94 -8.89 3.47
C VAL A 8 6.85 -9.96 3.36
N PRO A 9 6.18 -10.32 4.47
CA PRO A 9 4.95 -11.11 4.41
C PRO A 9 3.75 -10.21 4.08
N VAL A 10 2.96 -10.60 3.08
CA VAL A 10 1.63 -10.02 2.83
C VAL A 10 0.59 -11.01 3.32
N MET A 11 -0.28 -10.56 4.21
CA MET A 11 -1.29 -11.41 4.86
C MET A 11 -2.70 -10.87 4.62
N ASN A 12 -3.66 -11.78 4.45
CA ASN A 12 -5.07 -11.47 4.38
C ASN A 12 -5.88 -12.57 5.06
N LYS A 13 -6.89 -12.22 5.87
CA LYS A 13 -7.73 -13.17 6.62
C LYS A 13 -6.90 -14.23 7.38
N ALA A 14 -5.86 -13.77 8.08
CA ALA A 14 -4.90 -14.60 8.82
C ALA A 14 -4.14 -15.64 7.96
N ARG A 15 -4.12 -15.50 6.63
CA ARG A 15 -3.38 -16.37 5.71
C ARG A 15 -2.27 -15.59 5.00
N LEU A 16 -1.12 -16.24 4.87
CA LEU A 16 0.00 -15.71 4.10
C LEU A 16 -0.33 -15.78 2.60
N GLN A 17 -0.27 -14.64 1.93
CA GLN A 17 -0.51 -14.50 0.50
C GLN A 17 0.80 -14.43 -0.30
N ALA A 18 1.82 -13.76 0.27
CA ALA A 18 3.16 -13.70 -0.32
C ALA A 18 4.23 -13.57 0.77
N LEU A 19 5.43 -14.07 0.50
CA LEU A 19 6.64 -13.84 1.30
C LEU A 19 7.85 -13.74 0.38
N ALA A 20 8.22 -12.53 0.01
CA ALA A 20 9.27 -12.26 -0.97
C ALA A 20 10.01 -10.95 -0.65
N GLY A 21 10.98 -10.56 -1.47
CA GLY A 21 11.62 -9.25 -1.32
C GLY A 21 10.62 -8.11 -1.52
N PRO A 22 10.88 -6.89 -1.02
CA PRO A 22 9.89 -5.81 -1.05
C PRO A 22 9.30 -5.48 -2.42
N ARG A 23 10.07 -5.61 -3.52
CA ARG A 23 9.57 -5.35 -4.88
C ARG A 23 8.64 -6.46 -5.39
N GLU A 24 8.88 -7.69 -4.96
CA GLU A 24 8.13 -8.88 -5.36
C GLU A 24 6.89 -9.09 -4.49
N ALA A 25 6.98 -8.74 -3.21
CA ALA A 25 5.87 -8.86 -2.27
C ALA A 25 4.87 -7.69 -2.37
N LEU A 26 5.35 -6.48 -2.68
CA LEU A 26 4.49 -5.27 -2.74
C LEU A 26 4.20 -4.88 -4.20
N THR A 27 3.65 -5.81 -4.98
CA THR A 27 3.23 -5.51 -6.37
C THR A 27 1.95 -4.68 -6.38
N LYS A 28 1.75 -3.89 -7.45
CA LYS A 28 0.52 -3.11 -7.64
C LYS A 28 -0.73 -3.96 -7.57
N GLN A 29 -0.72 -5.11 -8.26
CA GLN A 29 -1.86 -6.02 -8.31
C GLN A 29 -2.19 -6.59 -6.93
N LEU A 30 -1.20 -7.16 -6.23
CA LEU A 30 -1.44 -7.81 -4.94
C LEU A 30 -1.88 -6.80 -3.87
N ILE A 31 -1.23 -5.63 -3.81
CA ILE A 31 -1.57 -4.60 -2.82
C ILE A 31 -2.99 -4.05 -3.07
N ARG A 32 -3.36 -3.84 -4.33
CA ARG A 32 -4.72 -3.42 -4.68
C ARG A 32 -5.76 -4.48 -4.35
N GLU A 33 -5.47 -5.75 -4.62
CA GLU A 33 -6.38 -6.86 -4.33
C GLU A 33 -6.59 -7.06 -2.82
N ILE A 34 -5.52 -6.98 -2.02
CA ILE A 34 -5.57 -7.27 -0.58
C ILE A 34 -6.02 -6.06 0.25
N PHE A 35 -5.53 -4.87 -0.08
CA PHE A 35 -5.72 -3.67 0.74
C PHE A 35 -6.61 -2.60 0.09
N GLY A 36 -6.92 -2.72 -1.21
CA GLY A 36 -7.71 -1.72 -1.92
C GLY A 36 -7.00 -0.38 -2.11
N VAL A 37 -5.66 -0.38 -2.09
CA VAL A 37 -4.80 0.81 -2.23
C VAL A 37 -3.81 0.62 -3.37
N ASP A 38 -3.34 1.71 -3.97
CA ASP A 38 -2.30 1.66 -4.99
C ASP A 38 -0.90 1.82 -4.37
N VAL A 39 0.12 1.22 -4.99
CA VAL A 39 1.52 1.37 -4.60
C VAL A 39 2.34 2.01 -5.72
N LEU A 40 3.09 3.05 -5.36
CA LEU A 40 3.95 3.81 -6.25
C LEU A 40 5.42 3.66 -5.82
N ARG A 41 6.31 3.54 -6.80
CA ARG A 41 7.75 3.57 -6.60
C ARG A 41 8.28 4.87 -7.17
N LEU A 42 8.78 5.74 -6.30
CA LEU A 42 9.29 7.06 -6.68
C LEU A 42 10.76 7.16 -6.31
N ARG A 43 11.53 7.97 -7.05
CA ARG A 43 12.89 8.32 -6.63
C ARG A 43 12.80 9.41 -5.56
N HIS A 44 13.57 9.27 -4.49
CA HIS A 44 13.70 10.34 -3.52
C HIS A 44 14.36 11.57 -4.19
N PRO A 45 13.88 12.81 -3.93
CA PRO A 45 14.28 13.98 -4.70
C PRO A 45 15.73 14.42 -4.47
N THR A 46 16.32 14.10 -3.31
CA THR A 46 17.68 14.53 -2.93
C THR A 46 18.60 13.37 -2.60
N GLU A 47 18.13 12.43 -1.80
CA GLU A 47 18.86 11.19 -1.51
C GLU A 47 18.79 10.16 -2.64
N ASP A 48 19.85 9.36 -2.79
CA ASP A 48 19.89 8.26 -3.75
C ASP A 48 19.18 7.01 -3.19
N ARG A 49 17.86 7.09 -3.01
CA ARG A 49 17.01 5.98 -2.57
C ARG A 49 15.63 5.97 -3.23
N GLU A 50 14.99 4.80 -3.24
CA GLU A 50 13.62 4.61 -3.70
C GLU A 50 12.63 4.82 -2.54
N LEU A 51 11.52 5.51 -2.83
CA LEU A 51 10.36 5.64 -1.96
C LEU A 51 9.26 4.68 -2.41
N THR A 52 8.70 3.93 -1.45
CA THR A 52 7.47 3.16 -1.63
C THR A 52 6.33 3.96 -1.02
N VAL A 53 5.42 4.45 -1.86
CA VAL A 53 4.27 5.26 -1.45
C VAL A 53 3.01 4.44 -1.63
N PHE A 54 2.12 4.45 -0.63
CA PHE A 54 0.81 3.85 -0.71
C PHE A 54 -0.24 4.95 -0.83
N GLU A 55 -1.05 4.90 -1.87
CA GLU A 55 -2.16 5.83 -2.07
C GLU A 55 -3.42 5.27 -1.40
N VAL A 56 -3.81 5.89 -0.30
CA VAL A 56 -4.98 5.51 0.47
C VAL A 56 -6.17 6.41 0.13
N PRO A 57 -7.39 5.88 -0.06
CA PRO A 57 -8.57 6.71 -0.27
C PRO A 57 -8.78 7.67 0.90
N ASN A 58 -9.00 8.95 0.62
CA ASN A 58 -9.34 9.92 1.65
C ASN A 58 -10.78 9.63 2.15
N ARG A 59 -10.93 9.13 3.38
CA ARG A 59 -12.25 8.83 3.97
C ARG A 59 -13.07 10.06 4.36
N ALA A 60 -12.53 11.28 4.23
CA ALA A 60 -13.24 12.50 4.61
C ALA A 60 -14.47 12.86 3.74
N SER A 61 -14.73 12.13 2.65
CA SER A 61 -15.86 12.40 1.74
C SER A 61 -17.01 11.38 1.83
N SER A 62 -16.94 10.35 2.70
CA SER A 62 -17.98 9.31 2.78
C SER A 62 -19.04 9.54 3.87
N ASP A 63 -18.91 10.57 4.72
CA ASP A 63 -19.85 10.84 5.81
C ASP A 63 -20.89 11.95 5.51
N LEU A 64 -20.82 12.62 4.35
CA LEU A 64 -21.77 13.71 4.02
C LEU A 64 -23.13 13.26 3.44
N THR A 65 -23.40 11.96 3.30
CA THR A 65 -24.65 11.47 2.66
C THR A 65 -25.65 10.82 3.61
N LYS A 66 -25.45 10.87 4.94
CA LYS A 66 -26.38 10.24 5.91
C LYS A 66 -27.15 11.19 6.83
N GLU A 67 -27.09 12.50 6.63
CA GLU A 67 -27.97 13.45 7.34
C GLU A 67 -28.73 14.30 6.33
N GLN A 68 -29.84 13.77 5.82
CA GLN A 68 -30.95 14.56 5.29
C GLN A 68 -32.20 13.67 5.19
N HIS A 69 -32.85 13.49 6.33
CA HIS A 69 -34.29 13.20 6.43
C HIS A 69 -34.79 13.80 7.75
N PRO A 70 -35.60 14.85 7.67
CA PRO A 70 -36.82 14.93 8.47
C PRO A 70 -38.07 14.79 7.59
#